data_AF-A0AAI8V7F8-F1
#
_entry.id   AF-A0AAI8V7F8-F1
#
_cell.length_a   1.000
_cell.length_b   1.000
_cell.length_c   1.000
_cell.angle_alpha   90.00
_cell.angle_beta   90.00
_cell.angle_gamma   90.00
#
_symmetry.space_group_name_H-M   'P 1'
#
loop_
_entity.id
_entity.type
_entity.pdbx_description
1 polymer ?
#
loop_
_entity_poly.entity_id
_entity_poly.type
_entity_poly.pdbx_seq_one_letter_code
_entity_poly.pdbx_strand_id
1 'polypeptide(L)'
;MDEWAKQLMDKFFEKDGTPTRDSCDERALSILNGGAKDVHPVDDQGSLSYTVIATTSIIISFRRKGSKLDAGMVKLLRRFTPVDVATLKFLEQNIRHKLENLKESISTHAYLADALDEIDSSLHTLFDQDYPQVLTHGDLSLTNILLSEENLSITGILDWSLAYVLPFGLELDTLRLTTGTMDLQGWYDYECRARLDAAFWTEFWQAASVMDGGKRSKIKHLAETAGKLGAILRYAF
;
A
#
# COMPACT_ATOMS: atom_id res chain seq x y z
N MET A 1 -7.00 -22.38 3.72
CA MET A 1 -7.29 -21.99 2.33
C MET A 1 -8.75 -22.22 1.99
N ASP A 2 -9.45 -21.11 1.76
CA ASP A 2 -10.86 -21.11 1.37
C ASP A 2 -11.06 -21.56 -0.11
N GLU A 3 -12.32 -21.69 -0.52
CA GLU A 3 -12.67 -22.14 -1.88
C GLU A 3 -12.29 -21.11 -2.96
N TRP A 4 -12.25 -19.82 -2.60
CA TRP A 4 -11.97 -18.73 -3.54
C TRP A 4 -10.48 -18.65 -3.89
N ALA A 5 -9.60 -18.75 -2.90
CA ALA A 5 -8.16 -18.81 -3.06
C ALA A 5 -7.72 -20.04 -3.86
N LYS A 6 -8.39 -21.19 -3.68
CA LYS A 6 -8.18 -22.38 -4.53
C LYS A 6 -8.51 -22.09 -5.99
N GLN A 7 -9.66 -21.48 -6.27
CA GLN A 7 -10.06 -21.14 -7.64
C GLN A 7 -9.09 -20.14 -8.30
N LEU A 8 -8.58 -19.16 -7.56
CA LEU A 8 -7.58 -18.22 -8.07
C LEU A 8 -6.25 -18.90 -8.36
N MET A 9 -5.81 -19.78 -7.46
CA MET A 9 -4.62 -20.60 -7.67
C MET A 9 -4.75 -21.47 -8.91
N ASP A 10 -5.87 -22.18 -9.08
CA ASP A 10 -6.11 -23.02 -10.24
C ASP A 10 -6.09 -22.18 -11.53
N LYS A 11 -6.78 -21.04 -11.56
CA LYS A 11 -6.77 -20.09 -12.69
C LYS A 11 -5.39 -19.52 -13.01
N PHE A 12 -4.54 -19.34 -12.00
CA PHE A 12 -3.17 -18.87 -12.20
C PHE A 12 -2.38 -19.88 -13.06
N PHE A 13 -2.56 -21.18 -12.80
CA PHE A 13 -1.87 -22.28 -13.48
C PHE A 13 -2.58 -22.83 -14.73
N GLU A 14 -3.86 -22.51 -14.92
CA GLU A 14 -4.73 -23.07 -15.98
C GLU A 14 -4.24 -22.77 -17.42
N LYS A 15 -3.60 -21.61 -17.66
CA LYS A 15 -3.45 -21.08 -19.01
C LYS A 15 -2.22 -21.57 -19.79
N ASP A 16 -1.16 -21.99 -19.10
CA ASP A 16 0.14 -22.29 -19.73
C ASP A 16 0.79 -23.60 -19.22
N GLY A 17 0.25 -24.22 -18.16
CA GLY A 17 0.80 -25.43 -17.53
C GLY A 17 2.23 -25.30 -16.97
N THR A 18 2.89 -24.15 -17.15
CA THR A 18 4.26 -23.87 -16.73
C THR A 18 4.42 -22.41 -16.30
N PRO A 19 5.08 -22.15 -15.15
CA PRO A 19 5.47 -23.16 -14.14
C PRO A 19 4.25 -23.82 -13.50
N THR A 20 4.34 -25.10 -13.11
CA THR A 20 3.34 -25.78 -12.27
C THR A 20 3.48 -25.34 -10.81
N ARG A 21 2.48 -25.62 -9.98
CA ARG A 21 2.57 -25.42 -8.53
C ARG A 21 3.81 -26.09 -7.93
N ASP A 22 3.99 -27.38 -8.17
CA ASP A 22 5.14 -28.13 -7.65
C ASP A 22 6.47 -27.51 -8.08
N SER A 23 6.58 -27.05 -9.34
CA SER A 23 7.80 -26.39 -9.81
C SER A 23 8.04 -25.03 -9.15
N CYS A 24 6.98 -24.30 -8.77
CA CYS A 24 7.09 -23.09 -7.98
C CYS A 24 7.51 -23.41 -6.55
N ASP A 25 6.95 -24.44 -5.92
CA ASP A 25 7.25 -24.83 -4.54
C ASP A 25 8.71 -25.33 -4.42
N GLU A 26 9.15 -26.19 -5.35
CA GLU A 26 10.56 -26.61 -5.46
C GLU A 26 11.49 -25.42 -5.67
N ARG A 27 11.07 -24.45 -6.51
CA ARG A 27 11.86 -23.23 -6.74
C ARG A 27 11.93 -22.37 -5.48
N ALA A 28 10.85 -22.26 -4.72
CA ALA A 28 10.81 -21.50 -3.47
C ALA A 28 11.77 -22.10 -2.44
N LEU A 29 11.76 -23.42 -2.27
CA LEU A 29 12.70 -24.14 -1.40
C LEU A 29 14.16 -23.97 -1.86
N SER A 30 14.41 -24.03 -3.17
CA SER A 30 15.74 -23.82 -3.74
C SER A 30 16.26 -22.40 -3.48
N ILE A 31 15.41 -21.37 -3.55
CA ILE A 31 15.80 -19.98 -3.25
C ILE A 31 16.34 -19.86 -1.81
N LEU A 32 15.80 -20.66 -0.89
CA LEU A 32 16.17 -20.61 0.52
C LEU A 32 17.41 -21.44 0.89
N ASN A 33 17.97 -22.22 -0.04
CA ASN A 33 19.20 -23.03 0.19
C ASN A 33 19.18 -23.84 1.51
N GLY A 34 18.04 -24.49 1.82
CA GLY A 34 17.85 -25.28 3.05
C GLY A 34 17.33 -24.49 4.26
N GLY A 35 17.03 -23.20 4.10
CA GLY A 35 16.40 -22.36 5.13
C GLY A 35 14.94 -22.69 5.43
N ALA A 36 14.29 -23.53 4.61
CA ALA A 36 12.98 -24.10 4.85
C ALA A 36 12.91 -25.56 4.38
N LYS A 37 12.09 -26.36 5.06
CA LYS A 37 11.82 -27.76 4.69
C LYS A 37 10.58 -27.93 3.82
N ASP A 38 9.66 -26.98 3.90
CA ASP A 38 8.40 -26.96 3.16
C ASP A 38 7.96 -25.51 2.94
N VAL A 39 7.02 -25.29 2.03
CA VAL A 39 6.36 -24.01 1.79
C VAL A 39 4.84 -24.20 1.79
N HIS A 40 4.11 -23.19 2.26
CA HIS A 40 2.66 -23.25 2.33
C HIS A 40 2.07 -22.07 1.56
N PRO A 41 1.09 -22.29 0.66
CA PRO A 41 0.42 -21.16 0.01
C PRO A 41 -0.29 -20.28 1.03
N VAL A 42 -0.25 -18.96 0.82
CA VAL A 42 -1.05 -18.03 1.64
C VAL A 42 -2.54 -18.31 1.48
N ASP A 43 -3.32 -17.99 2.51
CA ASP A 43 -4.77 -18.21 2.49
C ASP A 43 -5.50 -17.33 1.47
N ASP A 44 -4.99 -16.11 1.20
CA ASP A 44 -5.52 -15.21 0.18
C ASP A 44 -4.55 -15.10 -1.01
N GLN A 45 -4.86 -15.80 -2.09
CA GLN A 45 -4.06 -15.78 -3.31
C GLN A 45 -4.42 -14.60 -4.21
N GLY A 46 -3.41 -14.02 -4.87
CA GLY A 46 -3.61 -12.98 -5.86
C GLY A 46 -3.99 -13.54 -7.23
N SER A 47 -4.86 -12.87 -7.98
CA SER A 47 -5.28 -13.32 -9.32
C SER A 47 -4.15 -13.39 -10.36
N LEU A 48 -3.03 -12.70 -10.12
CA LEU A 48 -1.88 -12.61 -11.01
C LEU A 48 -0.58 -13.13 -10.38
N SER A 49 -0.68 -13.78 -9.22
CA SER A 49 0.47 -14.30 -8.49
C SER A 49 0.14 -15.55 -7.69
N TYR A 50 1.06 -16.50 -7.69
CA TYR A 50 1.06 -17.59 -6.72
C TYR A 50 2.04 -17.27 -5.59
N THR A 51 1.55 -17.19 -4.35
CA THR A 51 2.37 -16.74 -3.21
C THR A 51 2.40 -17.79 -2.10
N VAL A 52 3.61 -18.05 -1.59
CA VAL A 52 3.88 -19.03 -0.54
C VAL A 52 4.63 -18.40 0.63
N ILE A 53 4.25 -18.81 1.84
CA ILE A 53 4.99 -18.59 3.07
C ILE A 53 6.05 -19.67 3.16
N ALA A 54 7.32 -19.26 3.13
CA ALA A 54 8.44 -20.19 3.14
C ALA A 54 9.10 -20.26 4.52
N THR A 55 9.09 -19.16 5.28
CA THR A 55 9.41 -19.13 6.72
C THR A 55 8.54 -18.06 7.40
N THR A 56 8.67 -17.91 8.72
CA THR A 56 8.02 -16.82 9.48
C THR A 56 8.42 -15.42 9.03
N SER A 57 9.52 -15.28 8.29
CA SER A 57 10.07 -13.98 7.83
C SER A 57 10.22 -13.88 6.31
N ILE A 58 9.90 -14.95 5.57
CA ILE A 58 10.13 -14.99 4.12
C ILE A 58 8.88 -15.49 3.41
N ILE A 59 8.38 -14.64 2.53
CA ILE A 59 7.28 -14.92 1.61
C ILE A 59 7.83 -14.82 0.19
N ILE A 60 7.46 -15.76 -0.66
CA ILE A 60 7.89 -15.83 -2.05
C ILE A 60 6.65 -15.74 -2.94
N SER A 61 6.63 -14.75 -3.85
CA SER A 61 5.53 -14.53 -4.79
C SER A 61 6.00 -14.73 -6.23
N PHE A 62 5.41 -15.70 -6.91
CA PHE A 62 5.61 -15.98 -8.32
C PHE A 62 4.57 -15.24 -9.14
N ARG A 63 5.00 -14.33 -10.01
CA ARG A 63 4.10 -13.47 -10.79
C ARG A 63 4.07 -13.87 -12.26
N ARG A 64 2.93 -13.66 -12.92
CA ARG A 64 2.84 -13.78 -14.38
C ARG A 64 3.80 -12.81 -15.06
N LYS A 65 4.28 -13.16 -16.26
CA LYS A 65 5.29 -12.37 -16.98
C LYS A 65 4.87 -10.91 -17.21
N GLY A 66 3.56 -10.65 -17.38
CA GLY A 66 3.01 -9.30 -17.56
C GLY A 66 2.77 -8.51 -16.26
N SER A 67 2.88 -9.14 -15.09
CA SER A 67 2.68 -8.52 -13.78
C SER A 67 3.98 -8.42 -12.98
N LYS A 68 5.12 -8.30 -13.67
CA LYS A 68 6.43 -8.13 -13.02
C LYS A 68 6.45 -6.80 -12.27
N LEU A 69 7.00 -6.83 -11.06
CA LEU A 69 7.35 -5.60 -10.33
C LEU A 69 8.40 -4.82 -11.15
N ASP A 70 8.22 -3.51 -11.22
CA ASP A 70 9.14 -2.63 -11.92
C ASP A 70 10.50 -2.63 -11.18
N ALA A 71 11.50 -3.26 -11.80
CA ALA A 71 12.85 -3.37 -11.25
C ALA A 71 13.58 -2.00 -11.19
N GLY A 72 13.17 -1.03 -12.00
CA GLY A 72 13.62 0.36 -11.92
C GLY A 72 13.15 1.01 -10.62
N MET A 73 11.90 0.79 -10.24
CA MET A 73 11.32 1.29 -8.99
C MET A 73 12.04 0.73 -7.76
N VAL A 74 12.29 -0.58 -7.74
CA VAL A 74 13.04 -1.23 -6.64
C VAL A 74 14.46 -0.68 -6.52
N LYS A 75 15.10 -0.33 -7.64
CA LYS A 75 16.46 0.25 -7.64
C LYS A 75 16.49 1.70 -7.17
N LEU A 76 15.48 2.50 -7.50
CA LEU A 76 15.37 3.90 -7.07
C LEU A 76 15.34 4.01 -5.54
N LEU A 77 14.55 3.14 -4.89
CA LEU A 77 14.42 3.11 -3.43
C LEU A 77 15.70 2.72 -2.71
N ARG A 78 16.44 1.75 -3.25
CA ARG A 78 17.70 1.28 -2.65
C ARG A 78 18.80 2.34 -2.64
N ARG A 79 18.68 3.38 -3.46
CA ARG A 79 19.70 4.42 -3.61
C ARG A 79 19.33 5.74 -2.96
N PHE A 80 18.14 5.83 -2.34
CA PHE A 80 17.57 7.10 -1.89
C PHE A 80 17.65 8.18 -2.98
N THR A 81 17.54 7.77 -4.25
CA THR A 81 17.65 8.72 -5.36
C THR A 81 16.41 9.60 -5.33
N PRO A 82 16.54 10.94 -5.27
CA PRO A 82 15.40 11.83 -5.41
C PRO A 82 14.67 11.54 -6.73
N VAL A 83 13.34 11.55 -6.68
CA VAL A 83 12.53 11.48 -7.89
C VAL A 83 12.82 12.72 -8.73
N ASP A 84 12.96 12.55 -10.05
CA ASP A 84 13.24 13.67 -10.93
C ASP A 84 12.04 14.63 -10.99
N VAL A 85 12.33 15.93 -11.14
CA VAL A 85 11.33 17.01 -11.12
C VAL A 85 10.26 16.82 -12.20
N ALA A 86 10.62 16.26 -13.35
CA ALA A 86 9.67 16.07 -14.45
C ALA A 86 8.63 15.00 -14.11
N THR A 87 9.08 13.88 -13.54
CA THR A 87 8.20 12.84 -12.99
C THR A 87 7.27 13.39 -11.92
N LEU A 88 7.80 14.16 -10.96
CA LEU A 88 6.98 14.75 -9.89
C LEU A 88 5.88 15.67 -10.45
N LYS A 89 6.23 16.57 -11.38
CA LYS A 89 5.26 17.45 -12.04
C LYS A 89 4.21 16.69 -12.83
N PHE A 90 4.61 15.61 -13.51
CA PHE A 90 3.67 14.77 -14.26
C PHE A 90 2.66 14.10 -13.32
N LEU A 91 3.10 13.55 -12.18
CA LEU A 91 2.23 12.94 -11.20
C LEU A 91 1.28 13.96 -10.56
N GLU A 92 1.80 15.13 -10.18
CA GLU A 92 1.00 16.24 -9.65
C GLU A 92 -0.12 16.63 -10.63
N GLN A 93 0.22 16.81 -11.92
CA GLN A 93 -0.74 17.19 -12.96
C GLN A 93 -1.82 16.12 -13.17
N ASN A 94 -1.45 14.84 -13.18
CA ASN A 94 -2.42 13.76 -13.31
C ASN A 94 -3.40 13.73 -12.14
N ILE A 95 -2.92 13.93 -10.91
CA ILE A 95 -3.78 13.99 -9.73
C ILE A 95 -4.67 15.23 -9.76
N ARG A 96 -4.11 16.39 -10.12
CA ARG A 96 -4.87 17.63 -10.25
C ARG A 96 -6.03 17.46 -11.24
N HIS A 97 -5.78 16.84 -12.39
CA HIS A 97 -6.82 16.56 -13.38
C HIS A 97 -7.91 15.63 -12.84
N LYS A 98 -7.54 14.58 -12.08
CA LYS A 98 -8.52 13.73 -11.39
C LYS A 98 -9.38 14.56 -10.43
N LEU A 99 -8.77 15.38 -9.58
CA LEU A 99 -9.49 16.22 -8.63
C LEU A 99 -10.42 17.23 -9.31
N GLU A 100 -10.02 17.83 -10.43
CA GLU A 100 -10.85 18.71 -11.25
C GLU A 100 -12.09 17.98 -11.78
N ASN A 101 -11.92 16.79 -12.36
CA ASN A 101 -13.04 15.97 -12.84
C ASN A 101 -14.01 15.58 -11.70
N LEU A 102 -13.48 15.30 -10.51
CA LEU A 102 -14.30 15.05 -9.33
C LEU A 102 -15.10 16.29 -8.95
N LYS A 103 -14.47 17.47 -8.94
CA LYS A 103 -15.12 18.75 -8.63
C LYS A 103 -16.21 19.15 -9.61
N GLU A 104 -16.06 18.84 -10.89
CA GLU A 104 -17.14 19.06 -11.87
C GLU A 104 -18.36 18.17 -11.60
N SER A 105 -18.14 17.02 -10.97
CA SER A 105 -19.19 16.06 -10.59
C SER A 105 -19.78 16.31 -9.19
N ILE A 106 -19.35 17.37 -8.49
CA ILE A 106 -19.57 17.59 -7.04
C ILE A 106 -20.89 18.30 -6.65
N SER A 107 -21.79 18.58 -7.61
CA SER A 107 -23.11 19.16 -7.26
C SER A 107 -23.90 18.36 -6.21
N THR A 108 -23.50 17.11 -5.93
CA THR A 108 -24.08 16.22 -4.91
C THR A 108 -23.22 15.96 -3.65
N HIS A 109 -21.99 16.49 -3.51
CA HIS A 109 -21.06 16.10 -2.43
C HIS A 109 -20.43 17.30 -1.66
N ALA A 110 -21.27 18.22 -1.16
CA ALA A 110 -20.80 19.39 -0.40
C ALA A 110 -19.91 19.06 0.81
N TYR A 111 -20.03 17.86 1.40
CA TYR A 111 -19.23 17.42 2.54
C TYR A 111 -17.74 17.20 2.21
N LEU A 112 -17.37 17.09 0.94
CA LEU A 112 -15.98 16.93 0.51
C LEU A 112 -15.26 18.26 0.25
N ALA A 113 -15.97 19.39 0.22
CA ALA A 113 -15.44 20.68 -0.21
C ALA A 113 -14.20 21.10 0.60
N ASP A 114 -14.31 21.12 1.93
CA ASP A 114 -13.21 21.53 2.81
C ASP A 114 -11.98 20.63 2.65
N ALA A 115 -12.19 19.32 2.50
CA ALA A 115 -11.10 18.36 2.32
C ALA A 115 -10.38 18.56 0.98
N LEU A 116 -11.14 18.85 -0.09
CA LEU A 116 -10.59 19.11 -1.41
C LEU A 116 -9.81 20.43 -1.44
N ASP A 117 -10.32 21.48 -0.80
CA ASP A 117 -9.62 22.76 -0.71
C ASP A 117 -8.30 22.63 0.05
N GLU A 118 -8.30 21.87 1.16
CA GLU A 118 -7.08 21.57 1.91
C GLU A 118 -6.08 20.78 1.05
N ILE A 119 -6.53 19.76 0.34
CA ILE A 119 -5.69 18.96 -0.57
C ILE A 119 -5.10 19.84 -1.67
N ASP A 120 -5.90 20.65 -2.34
CA ASP A 120 -5.43 21.51 -3.43
C ASP A 120 -4.39 22.53 -2.97
N SER A 121 -4.61 23.11 -1.80
CA SER A 121 -3.65 24.04 -1.19
C SER A 121 -2.31 23.38 -0.86
N SER A 122 -2.33 22.06 -0.60
CA SER A 122 -1.15 21.29 -0.22
C SER A 122 -0.51 20.53 -1.39
N LEU A 123 -1.19 20.39 -2.53
CA LEU A 123 -0.83 19.46 -3.59
C LEU A 123 0.58 19.72 -4.14
N HIS A 124 0.91 20.98 -4.43
CA HIS A 124 2.26 21.35 -4.89
C HIS A 124 3.33 20.98 -3.83
N THR A 125 3.03 21.18 -2.54
CA THR A 125 3.97 20.86 -1.45
C THR A 125 4.19 19.34 -1.34
N LEU A 126 3.16 18.52 -1.57
CA LEU A 126 3.28 17.06 -1.54
C LEU A 126 4.16 16.52 -2.67
N PHE A 127 4.18 17.18 -3.83
CA PHE A 127 4.99 16.80 -4.99
C PHE A 127 6.30 17.60 -5.11
N ASP A 128 6.63 18.40 -4.11
CA ASP A 128 7.90 19.12 -4.05
C ASP A 128 9.07 18.16 -3.75
N GLN A 129 10.28 18.50 -4.21
CA GLN A 129 11.48 17.70 -3.96
C GLN A 129 11.85 17.61 -2.48
N ASP A 130 11.45 18.60 -1.68
CA ASP A 130 11.70 18.64 -0.24
C ASP A 130 10.73 17.76 0.56
N TYR A 131 9.61 17.33 -0.05
CA TYR A 131 8.66 16.44 0.61
C TYR A 131 9.04 14.96 0.38
N PRO A 132 9.01 14.10 1.42
CA PRO A 132 9.43 12.71 1.27
C PRO A 132 8.59 11.95 0.24
N GLN A 133 9.25 11.43 -0.79
CA GLN A 133 8.68 10.50 -1.75
C GLN A 133 9.06 9.08 -1.34
N VAL A 134 8.08 8.20 -1.21
CA VAL A 134 8.27 6.85 -0.67
C VAL A 134 7.65 5.80 -1.59
N LEU A 135 8.10 4.55 -1.46
CA LEU A 135 7.38 3.44 -2.08
C LEU A 135 6.02 3.30 -1.40
N THR A 136 4.98 3.52 -2.16
CA THR A 136 3.60 3.17 -1.80
C THR A 136 3.24 1.83 -2.43
N HIS A 137 2.38 1.07 -1.76
CA HIS A 137 1.89 -0.22 -2.19
C HIS A 137 0.94 -0.15 -3.41
N GLY A 138 0.11 0.88 -3.48
CA GLY A 138 -0.93 1.10 -4.48
C GLY A 138 -2.28 0.45 -4.16
N ASP A 139 -2.29 -0.59 -3.33
CA ASP A 139 -3.51 -1.23 -2.81
C ASP A 139 -3.28 -1.78 -1.38
N LEU A 140 -2.82 -0.93 -0.46
CA LEU A 140 -2.61 -1.39 0.91
C LEU A 140 -3.97 -1.57 1.60
N SER A 141 -4.39 -2.82 1.81
CA SER A 141 -5.68 -3.19 2.37
C SER A 141 -5.55 -4.36 3.34
N LEU A 142 -6.59 -4.64 4.13
CA LEU A 142 -6.59 -5.74 5.12
C LEU A 142 -6.30 -7.10 4.50
N THR A 143 -6.75 -7.34 3.27
CA THR A 143 -6.54 -8.61 2.54
C THR A 143 -5.09 -8.77 2.04
N ASN A 144 -4.33 -7.68 2.00
CA ASN A 144 -2.94 -7.67 1.55
C ASN A 144 -1.94 -7.68 2.72
N ILE A 145 -2.40 -7.80 3.98
CA ILE A 145 -1.56 -7.83 5.17
C ILE A 145 -1.65 -9.20 5.83
N LEU A 146 -0.53 -9.91 5.91
CA LEU A 146 -0.45 -11.19 6.63
C LEU A 146 -0.11 -10.96 8.10
N LEU A 147 -0.85 -11.64 8.97
CA LEU A 147 -0.64 -11.62 10.40
C LEU A 147 -0.19 -13.00 10.91
N SER A 148 0.69 -13.01 11.90
CA SER A 148 0.99 -14.21 12.67
C SER A 148 -0.21 -14.58 13.55
N GLU A 149 -0.66 -15.84 13.50
CA GLU A 149 -1.71 -16.35 14.40
C GLU A 149 -1.28 -16.32 15.88
N GLU A 150 0.02 -16.38 16.17
CA GLU A 150 0.54 -16.48 17.55
C GLU A 150 0.47 -15.15 18.30
N ASN A 151 0.77 -14.04 17.60
CA ASN A 151 0.97 -12.74 18.25
C ASN A 151 0.41 -11.55 17.46
N LEU A 152 -0.29 -11.79 16.35
CA LEU A 152 -0.88 -10.76 15.47
C LEU A 152 0.14 -9.75 14.91
N SER A 153 1.42 -10.09 14.88
CA SER A 153 2.43 -9.28 14.20
C SER A 153 2.27 -9.38 12.68
N ILE A 154 2.57 -8.28 11.99
CA ILE A 154 2.61 -8.27 10.52
C ILE A 154 3.83 -9.09 10.08
N THR A 155 3.58 -10.18 9.38
CA THR A 155 4.62 -11.08 8.83
C THR A 155 4.87 -10.84 7.35
N GLY A 156 3.95 -10.15 6.67
CA GLY A 156 4.07 -9.89 5.25
C GLY A 156 3.08 -8.87 4.71
N ILE A 157 3.47 -8.24 3.60
CA ILE A 157 2.60 -7.41 2.77
C ILE A 157 2.62 -8.01 1.36
N LEU A 158 1.45 -8.35 0.83
CA LEU A 158 1.25 -9.02 -0.44
C LEU A 158 0.76 -8.07 -1.53
N ASP A 159 0.93 -8.49 -2.78
CA ASP A 159 0.43 -7.80 -3.98
C ASP A 159 0.89 -6.35 -4.25
N TRP A 160 2.21 -6.16 -4.24
CA TRP A 160 2.91 -4.96 -4.71
C TRP A 160 2.75 -4.60 -6.21
N SER A 161 1.77 -5.16 -6.94
CA SER A 161 1.66 -4.94 -8.40
C SER A 161 1.39 -3.48 -8.78
N LEU A 162 0.73 -2.73 -7.90
CA LEU A 162 0.41 -1.31 -8.08
C LEU A 162 1.43 -0.38 -7.40
N ALA A 163 2.55 -0.92 -6.94
CA ALA A 163 3.52 -0.16 -6.18
C ALA A 163 4.13 0.96 -7.02
N TYR A 164 4.18 2.16 -6.43
CA TYR A 164 4.70 3.34 -7.09
C TYR A 164 5.44 4.25 -6.10
N VAL A 165 6.20 5.23 -6.58
CA VAL A 165 6.82 6.23 -5.70
C VAL A 165 5.92 7.45 -5.69
N LEU A 166 5.34 7.74 -4.53
CA LEU A 166 4.38 8.81 -4.31
C LEU A 166 4.70 9.56 -3.00
N PRO A 167 4.05 10.72 -2.75
CA PRO A 167 4.26 11.46 -1.52
C PRO A 167 3.94 10.61 -0.29
N PHE A 168 4.81 10.67 0.73
CA PHE A 168 4.55 10.06 2.02
C PHE A 168 3.20 10.51 2.57
N GLY A 169 2.43 9.57 3.13
CA GLY A 169 1.10 9.86 3.65
C GLY A 169 -0.05 9.39 2.76
N LEU A 170 0.19 9.19 1.47
CA LEU A 170 -0.85 8.77 0.50
C LEU A 170 -1.58 7.48 0.91
N GLU A 171 -0.94 6.57 1.65
CA GLU A 171 -1.55 5.31 2.11
C GLU A 171 -1.87 5.29 3.61
N LEU A 172 -1.81 6.44 4.29
CA LEU A 172 -2.24 6.54 5.69
C LEU A 172 -3.76 6.47 5.83
N ASP A 173 -4.52 6.51 4.73
CA ASP A 173 -5.94 6.14 4.73
C ASP A 173 -6.14 4.73 5.27
N THR A 174 -5.23 3.79 5.00
CA THR A 174 -5.28 2.43 5.55
C THR A 174 -5.30 2.41 7.09
N LEU A 175 -4.59 3.31 7.79
CA LEU A 175 -4.69 3.39 9.25
C LEU A 175 -6.11 3.73 9.70
N ARG A 176 -6.82 4.59 8.95
CA ARG A 176 -8.23 4.91 9.22
C ARG A 176 -9.12 3.71 8.91
N LEU A 177 -8.91 3.08 7.74
CA LEU A 177 -9.72 1.96 7.28
C LEU A 177 -9.61 0.72 8.18
N THR A 178 -8.44 0.49 8.77
CA THR A 178 -8.21 -0.63 9.70
C THR A 178 -8.71 -0.37 11.13
N THR A 179 -9.16 0.86 11.42
CA THR A 179 -9.59 1.29 12.76
C THR A 179 -11.03 1.80 12.80
N GLY A 180 -11.85 1.32 11.88
CA GLY A 180 -13.29 1.57 11.89
C GLY A 180 -14.04 0.62 10.96
N THR A 181 -15.34 0.84 10.87
CA THR A 181 -16.26 0.04 10.06
C THR A 181 -17.30 0.94 9.39
N MET A 182 -17.82 0.49 8.26
CA MET A 182 -18.91 1.17 7.56
C MET A 182 -20.16 0.30 7.53
N ASP A 183 -21.30 0.90 7.84
CA ASP A 183 -22.62 0.29 7.66
C ASP A 183 -23.56 1.22 6.86
N LEU A 184 -24.86 0.91 6.83
CA LEU A 184 -25.86 1.69 6.10
C LEU A 184 -26.10 3.10 6.66
N GLN A 185 -25.69 3.37 7.89
CA GLN A 185 -25.77 4.66 8.56
C GLN A 185 -24.47 5.47 8.46
N GLY A 186 -23.38 4.85 7.98
CA GLY A 186 -22.13 5.51 7.67
C GLY A 186 -20.92 4.88 8.35
N TRP A 187 -19.88 5.69 8.54
CA TRP A 187 -18.61 5.26 9.11
C TRP A 187 -18.60 5.40 10.63
N TYR A 188 -18.05 4.39 11.31
CA TYR A 188 -17.86 4.35 12.76
C TYR A 188 -16.41 4.02 13.10
N ASP A 189 -15.83 4.83 13.97
CA ASP A 189 -14.49 4.59 14.49
C ASP A 189 -14.52 3.54 15.61
N TYR A 190 -13.54 2.65 15.64
CA TYR A 190 -13.31 1.79 16.79
C TYR A 190 -12.77 2.61 17.97
N GLU A 191 -13.14 2.23 19.20
CA GLU A 191 -12.69 2.93 20.43
C GLU A 191 -11.16 3.05 20.53
N CYS A 192 -10.43 2.09 19.96
CA CYS A 192 -8.97 2.05 19.99
C CYS A 192 -8.30 3.00 18.98
N ARG A 193 -9.04 3.62 18.05
CA ARG A 193 -8.46 4.40 16.95
C ARG A 193 -7.51 5.49 17.42
N ALA A 194 -7.92 6.31 18.40
CA ALA A 194 -7.08 7.38 18.92
C ALA A 194 -5.77 6.85 19.54
N ARG A 195 -5.82 5.68 20.20
CA ARG A 195 -4.62 5.02 20.76
C ARG A 195 -3.71 4.50 19.64
N LEU A 196 -4.28 3.93 18.57
CA LEU A 196 -3.50 3.40 17.44
C LEU A 196 -2.85 4.52 16.64
N ASP A 197 -3.56 5.62 16.36
CA ASP A 197 -2.98 6.80 15.71
C ASP A 197 -1.82 7.38 16.53
N ALA A 198 -1.99 7.49 17.86
CA ALA A 198 -0.94 7.96 18.75
C ALA A 198 0.27 7.02 18.78
N ALA A 199 0.03 5.70 18.82
CA ALA A 199 1.09 4.69 18.78
C ALA A 199 1.85 4.74 17.45
N PHE A 200 1.14 4.77 16.32
CA PHE A 200 1.75 4.90 14.98
C PHE A 200 2.69 6.10 14.90
N TRP A 201 2.21 7.30 15.26
CA TRP A 201 3.05 8.50 15.19
C TRP A 201 4.22 8.43 16.17
N THR A 202 4.02 7.87 17.36
CA THR A 202 5.11 7.69 18.34
C THR A 202 6.22 6.81 17.78
N GLU A 203 5.88 5.64 17.25
CA GLU A 203 6.84 4.70 16.65
C GLU A 203 7.49 5.31 15.39
N PHE A 204 6.70 5.97 14.53
CA PHE A 204 7.22 6.61 13.33
C PHE A 204 8.29 7.66 13.65
N TRP A 205 8.06 8.53 14.64
CA TRP A 205 9.04 9.55 15.01
C TRP A 205 10.30 8.97 15.63
N GLN A 206 10.17 7.88 16.39
CA GLN A 206 11.32 7.14 16.92
C GLN A 206 12.14 6.54 15.77
N ALA A 207 11.50 5.83 14.85
CA ALA A 207 12.15 5.19 13.71
C ALA A 207 12.79 6.21 12.75
N ALA A 208 12.09 7.31 12.44
CA ALA A 208 12.58 8.36 11.55
C ALA A 208 13.65 9.26 12.19
N SER A 209 13.89 9.14 13.49
CA SER A 209 14.87 9.96 14.25
C SER A 209 14.67 11.48 14.09
N VAL A 210 13.43 11.93 13.84
CA VAL A 210 13.09 13.36 13.72
C VAL A 210 12.74 13.86 15.12
N MET A 211 13.56 14.72 15.72
CA MET A 211 13.33 15.22 17.10
C MET A 211 12.69 16.61 17.16
N ASP A 212 12.77 17.38 16.07
CA ASP A 212 12.24 18.75 16.02
C ASP A 212 10.70 18.78 15.98
N GLY A 213 10.09 19.41 16.99
CA GLY A 213 8.63 19.45 17.15
C GLY A 213 7.90 20.20 16.04
N GLY A 214 8.48 21.30 15.54
CA GLY A 214 7.91 22.06 14.42
C GLY A 214 7.88 21.25 13.13
N LYS A 215 8.99 20.55 12.83
CA LYS A 215 9.12 19.64 11.69
C LYS A 215 8.16 18.45 11.80
N ARG A 216 8.03 17.84 12.99
CA ARG A 216 7.03 16.78 13.24
C ARG A 216 5.62 17.26 12.94
N SER A 217 5.24 18.44 13.44
CA SER A 217 3.91 19.00 13.21
C SER A 217 3.63 19.25 11.72
N LYS A 218 4.59 19.83 11.00
CA LYS A 218 4.46 20.09 9.56
C LYS A 218 4.35 18.80 8.74
N ILE A 219 5.23 17.82 9.00
CA ILE A 219 5.21 16.53 8.30
C ILE A 219 3.91 15.79 8.59
N LYS A 220 3.49 15.74 9.87
CA LYS A 220 2.24 15.09 10.27
C LYS A 220 1.05 15.69 9.53
N HIS A 221 0.93 17.01 9.53
CA HIS A 221 -0.16 17.70 8.85
C HIS A 221 -0.21 17.37 7.35
N LEU A 222 0.91 17.52 6.65
CA LEU A 222 0.99 17.18 5.22
C LEU A 222 0.70 15.70 4.94
N ALA A 223 1.19 14.79 5.78
CA ALA A 223 0.95 13.36 5.65
C ALA A 223 -0.52 13.00 5.90
N GLU A 224 -1.20 13.67 6.82
CA GLU A 224 -2.64 13.50 7.05
C GLU A 224 -3.47 14.06 5.89
N THR A 225 -3.07 15.20 5.31
CA THR A 225 -3.68 15.73 4.09
C THR A 225 -3.46 14.79 2.90
N ALA A 226 -2.25 14.23 2.76
CA ALA A 226 -1.95 13.19 1.79
C ALA A 226 -2.80 11.93 1.99
N GLY A 227 -3.09 11.54 3.24
CA GLY A 227 -4.00 10.43 3.54
C GLY A 227 -5.45 10.70 3.10
N LYS A 228 -5.93 11.95 3.22
CA LYS A 228 -7.24 12.34 2.65
C LYS A 228 -7.23 12.21 1.13
N LEU A 229 -6.17 12.68 0.47
CA LEU A 229 -5.98 12.52 -0.97
C LEU A 229 -5.98 11.04 -1.36
N GLY A 230 -5.27 10.19 -0.63
CA GLY A 230 -5.24 8.74 -0.81
C GLY A 230 -6.62 8.10 -0.78
N ALA A 231 -7.41 8.41 0.27
CA ALA A 231 -8.78 7.93 0.40
C ALA A 231 -9.65 8.36 -0.80
N ILE A 232 -9.58 9.63 -1.22
CA ILE A 232 -10.33 10.11 -2.39
C ILE A 232 -9.91 9.36 -3.65
N LEU A 233 -8.60 9.21 -3.89
CA LEU A 233 -8.10 8.51 -5.06
C LEU A 233 -8.52 7.03 -5.08
N ARG A 234 -8.62 6.37 -3.93
CA ARG A 234 -9.04 4.97 -3.80
C ARG A 234 -10.53 4.76 -4.07
N TYR A 235 -11.39 5.69 -3.63
CA TYR A 235 -12.84 5.50 -3.66
C TYR A 235 -13.57 6.23 -4.79
N ALA A 236 -12.94 7.24 -5.40
CA ALA A 236 -13.54 8.03 -6.47
C ALA A 236 -13.09 7.64 -7.90
N PHE A 237 -12.01 6.85 -8.04
CA PHE A 237 -11.41 6.48 -9.33
C PHE A 237 -11.00 5.01 -9.36
#